data_AF-X1IVP9-F1
#
_entry.id   AF-X1IVP9-F1
#
_cell.length_a   1.000
_cell.length_b   1.000
_cell.length_c   1.000
_cell.angle_alpha   90.00
_cell.angle_beta   90.00
_cell.angle_gamma   90.00
#
_symmetry.space_group_name_H-M   'P 1'
#
loop_
_entity.id
_entity.type
_entity.pdbx_description
1 polymer ?
#
loop_
_entity_poly.entity_id
_entity_poly.type
_entity_poly.pdbx_seq_one_letter_code
_entity_poly.pdbx_strand_id
1 'polypeptide(L)'
;KKGEQAKAATQFSNLVSKFPDQKALIAKAQRHLAKLKPPTGGFGPVMERVINDDGEGEDFMFDLDIGKSFSVSDAKKWGDAPDISEKKSLEDFVMKSGIDLFGETSKKSLMGIDMIAMPIHNERWDMSPEDVIEQVSMCKPGTPVALSADGQLPKTFVFKTGQGGMGILQIIEMQAGKAPRHFKIRYKMLQEPAKIAPVEVFGPAIERVVYQGGTVHECLIDFESGKLFKVPEGLKDSRGKESEVLEWVKETGVDAAGDTEGPITSQGLQGFVNDLVAQPAAEFSSVLTS
;
A
#
# COMPACT_ATOMS: atom_id res chain seq x y z
N LYS A 1 34.34 7.81 23.01
CA LYS A 1 33.54 6.84 22.23
C LYS A 1 33.51 5.42 22.84
N LYS A 2 34.56 4.57 22.82
CA LYS A 2 34.49 3.20 23.43
C LYS A 2 34.34 3.17 24.97
N GLY A 3 34.93 4.14 25.68
CA GLY A 3 34.86 4.20 27.16
C GLY A 3 33.53 4.70 27.72
N GLU A 4 32.75 5.45 26.94
CA GLU A 4 31.46 6.02 27.38
C GLU A 4 30.32 4.99 27.25
N GLN A 5 30.34 4.15 26.21
CA GLN A 5 29.42 3.02 26.08
C GLN A 5 29.60 1.99 27.21
N ALA A 6 30.84 1.71 27.60
CA ALA A 6 31.12 0.80 28.71
C ALA A 6 30.59 1.38 30.05
N LYS A 7 30.80 2.68 30.30
CA LYS A 7 30.25 3.37 31.49
C LYS A 7 28.71 3.40 31.49
N ALA A 8 28.08 3.68 30.36
CA ALA A 8 26.62 3.67 30.23
C ALA A 8 26.02 2.28 30.46
N ALA A 9 26.66 1.23 29.93
CA ALA A 9 26.24 -0.15 30.16
C ALA A 9 26.36 -0.57 31.63
N THR A 10 27.43 -0.15 32.32
CA THR A 10 27.60 -0.40 33.77
C THR A 10 26.59 0.38 34.60
N GLN A 11 26.32 1.65 34.28
CA GLN A 11 25.33 2.47 34.97
C GLN A 11 23.91 1.93 34.77
N PHE A 12 23.57 1.47 33.57
CA PHE A 12 22.30 0.82 33.28
C PHE A 12 22.16 -0.51 34.03
N SER A 13 23.21 -1.33 34.07
CA SER A 13 23.22 -2.59 34.84
C SER A 13 23.02 -2.36 36.34
N ASN A 14 23.66 -1.32 36.88
CA ASN A 14 23.51 -0.89 38.28
C ASN A 14 22.14 -0.24 38.58
N LEU A 15 21.48 0.32 37.59
CA LEU A 15 20.12 0.85 37.73
C LEU A 15 19.10 -0.29 37.71
N VAL A 16 19.26 -1.25 36.80
CA VAL A 16 18.39 -2.43 36.67
C VAL A 16 18.52 -3.36 37.90
N SER A 17 19.68 -3.45 38.54
CA SER A 17 19.87 -4.22 39.77
C SER A 17 19.17 -3.61 41.01
N LYS A 18 18.84 -2.32 40.96
CA LYS A 18 18.13 -1.61 42.04
C LYS A 18 16.61 -1.72 41.97
N PHE A 19 16.06 -2.25 40.88
CA PHE A 19 14.62 -2.48 40.71
C PHE A 19 14.32 -3.96 40.37
N PRO A 20 14.70 -4.92 41.24
CA PRO A 20 14.45 -6.34 41.01
C PRO A 20 12.96 -6.65 40.82
N ASP A 21 12.09 -5.89 41.48
CA ASP A 21 10.64 -5.99 41.35
C ASP A 21 10.15 -5.59 39.95
N GLN A 22 10.80 -4.62 39.29
CA GLN A 22 10.50 -4.27 37.90
C GLN A 22 10.95 -5.37 36.95
N LYS A 23 12.09 -6.02 37.20
CA LYS A 23 12.57 -7.14 36.38
C LYS A 23 11.64 -8.35 36.47
N ALA A 24 11.15 -8.63 37.67
CA ALA A 24 10.13 -9.66 37.91
C ALA A 24 8.77 -9.28 37.29
N LEU A 25 8.36 -8.01 37.40
CA LEU A 25 7.13 -7.50 36.78
C LEU A 25 7.20 -7.54 35.26
N ILE A 26 8.32 -7.15 34.65
CA ILE A 26 8.56 -7.23 33.20
C ILE A 26 8.57 -8.68 32.74
N ALA A 27 9.25 -9.59 33.44
CA ALA A 27 9.23 -11.01 33.09
C ALA A 27 7.83 -11.61 33.23
N LYS A 28 7.06 -11.20 34.25
CA LYS A 28 5.67 -11.63 34.44
C LYS A 28 4.75 -11.04 33.36
N ALA A 29 4.94 -9.78 33.01
CA ALA A 29 4.22 -9.10 31.93
C ALA A 29 4.54 -9.74 30.58
N GLN A 30 5.80 -10.07 30.29
CA GLN A 30 6.21 -10.79 29.08
C GLN A 30 5.64 -12.21 29.04
N ARG A 31 5.61 -12.93 30.17
CA ARG A 31 4.95 -14.25 30.25
C ARG A 31 3.43 -14.15 30.08
N HIS A 32 2.80 -13.08 30.54
CA HIS A 32 1.38 -12.83 30.30
C HIS A 32 1.13 -12.41 28.85
N LEU A 33 1.97 -11.54 28.29
CA LEU A 33 1.91 -11.10 26.90
C LEU A 33 2.13 -12.27 25.93
N ALA A 34 3.04 -13.20 26.23
CA ALA A 34 3.23 -14.43 25.46
C ALA A 34 2.05 -15.42 25.57
N LYS A 35 1.18 -15.25 26.58
CA LYS A 35 -0.07 -16.01 26.74
C LYS A 35 -1.29 -15.28 26.15
N LEU A 36 -1.16 -13.99 25.89
CA LEU A 36 -2.17 -13.23 25.18
C LEU A 36 -2.07 -13.63 23.72
N LYS A 37 -3.14 -14.21 23.18
CA LYS A 37 -3.31 -14.28 21.73
C LYS A 37 -3.25 -12.83 21.21
N PRO A 38 -2.52 -12.52 20.13
CA PRO A 38 -2.62 -11.21 19.51
C PRO A 38 -4.10 -10.94 19.26
N PRO A 39 -4.60 -9.70 19.46
CA PRO A 39 -5.97 -9.38 19.10
C PRO A 39 -6.14 -9.77 17.63
N THR A 40 -6.94 -10.80 17.37
CA THR A 40 -7.34 -11.11 16.01
C THR A 40 -8.19 -9.93 15.57
N GLY A 41 -7.74 -9.16 14.58
CA GLY A 41 -8.59 -8.14 14.02
C GLY A 41 -9.88 -8.79 13.50
N GLY A 42 -10.99 -8.05 13.59
CA GLY A 42 -12.26 -8.53 13.07
C GLY A 42 -12.23 -8.63 11.55
N PHE A 43 -13.32 -9.13 10.98
CA PHE A 43 -13.54 -8.94 9.55
C PHE A 43 -13.75 -7.46 9.24
N GLY A 44 -13.17 -7.01 8.13
CA GLY A 44 -13.54 -5.76 7.50
C GLY A 44 -14.95 -5.78 6.91
N PRO A 45 -15.34 -4.72 6.17
CA PRO A 45 -16.63 -4.68 5.51
C PRO A 45 -16.77 -5.82 4.49
N VAL A 46 -18.02 -6.22 4.24
CA VAL A 46 -18.33 -7.14 3.14
C VAL A 46 -18.24 -6.38 1.82
N MET A 47 -17.44 -6.91 0.90
CA MET A 47 -17.23 -6.38 -0.43
C MET A 47 -17.98 -7.24 -1.46
N GLU A 48 -18.70 -6.62 -2.40
CA GLU A 48 -19.31 -7.31 -3.54
C GLU A 48 -18.61 -6.94 -4.84
N ARG A 49 -18.38 -7.91 -5.72
CA ARG A 49 -17.69 -7.72 -7.00
C ARG A 49 -18.26 -8.63 -8.08
N VAL A 50 -18.09 -8.18 -9.32
CA VAL A 50 -18.29 -8.99 -10.52
C VAL A 50 -16.92 -9.31 -11.09
N ILE A 51 -16.66 -10.58 -11.37
CA ILE A 51 -15.45 -11.05 -12.05
C ILE A 51 -15.91 -11.67 -13.36
N ASN A 52 -15.47 -11.09 -14.47
CA ASN A 52 -15.86 -11.58 -15.79
C ASN A 52 -15.15 -12.89 -16.14
N ASP A 53 -15.71 -13.60 -17.11
CA ASP A 53 -15.05 -14.73 -17.76
C ASP A 53 -13.80 -14.27 -18.52
N ASP A 54 -12.76 -15.10 -18.52
CA ASP A 54 -11.49 -14.85 -19.20
C ASP A 54 -11.66 -14.60 -20.71
N GLY A 55 -12.69 -15.16 -21.33
CA GLY A 55 -13.06 -14.90 -22.71
C GLY A 55 -13.58 -13.48 -23.00
N GLU A 56 -13.97 -12.70 -21.98
CA GLU A 56 -14.45 -11.32 -22.15
C GLU A 56 -13.29 -10.31 -22.30
N GLY A 57 -12.08 -10.67 -21.83
CA GLY A 57 -10.86 -9.85 -21.94
C GLY A 57 -10.77 -8.64 -20.99
N GLU A 58 -11.86 -8.32 -20.28
CA GLU A 58 -11.98 -7.18 -19.37
C GLU A 58 -12.44 -7.62 -17.97
N ASP A 59 -11.85 -7.07 -16.90
CA ASP A 59 -12.22 -7.30 -15.49
C ASP A 59 -12.35 -8.79 -15.07
N PHE A 60 -11.56 -9.67 -15.70
CA PHE A 60 -11.60 -11.12 -15.42
C PHE A 60 -10.54 -11.57 -14.40
N MET A 61 -9.58 -10.69 -14.08
CA MET A 61 -8.53 -10.90 -13.09
C MET A 61 -8.85 -10.08 -11.84
N PHE A 62 -8.64 -10.63 -10.64
CA PHE A 62 -9.01 -9.94 -9.41
C PHE A 62 -8.00 -10.15 -8.28
N ASP A 63 -7.63 -9.07 -7.60
CA ASP A 63 -6.84 -9.05 -6.37
C ASP A 63 -7.80 -8.84 -5.18
N LEU A 64 -7.85 -9.81 -4.26
CA LEU A 64 -8.73 -9.83 -3.10
C LEU A 64 -8.25 -8.85 -2.01
N ASP A 65 -6.94 -8.67 -1.89
CA ASP A 65 -6.29 -7.84 -0.87
C ASP A 65 -6.61 -6.35 -1.06
N ILE A 66 -6.57 -5.87 -2.31
CA ILE A 66 -6.89 -4.46 -2.64
C ILE A 66 -8.29 -4.28 -3.23
N GLY A 67 -8.95 -5.38 -3.58
CA GLY A 67 -10.33 -5.40 -4.10
C GLY A 67 -10.49 -4.79 -5.48
N LYS A 68 -9.50 -4.98 -6.37
CA LYS A 68 -9.40 -4.39 -7.70
C LYS A 68 -9.43 -5.46 -8.79
N SER A 69 -10.15 -5.16 -9.87
CA SER A 69 -10.16 -5.95 -11.11
C SER A 69 -9.12 -5.46 -12.11
N PHE A 70 -8.64 -6.36 -12.96
CA PHE A 70 -7.69 -6.07 -14.02
C PHE A 70 -8.13 -6.72 -15.34
N SER A 71 -7.78 -6.06 -16.44
CA SER A 71 -8.06 -6.48 -17.82
C SER A 71 -6.77 -6.87 -18.56
N VAL A 72 -6.89 -7.48 -19.75
CA VAL A 72 -5.72 -7.72 -20.62
C VAL A 72 -5.02 -6.40 -20.97
N SER A 73 -5.79 -5.31 -21.11
CA SER A 73 -5.26 -3.99 -21.43
C SER A 73 -4.36 -3.40 -20.32
N ASP A 74 -4.58 -3.77 -19.05
CA ASP A 74 -3.72 -3.36 -17.94
C ASP A 74 -2.37 -4.07 -17.97
N ALA A 75 -2.36 -5.37 -18.30
CA ALA A 75 -1.14 -6.14 -18.49
C ALA A 75 -0.27 -5.55 -19.63
N LYS A 76 -0.91 -5.06 -20.71
CA LYS A 76 -0.23 -4.42 -21.85
C LYS A 76 0.41 -3.07 -21.49
N LYS A 77 -0.19 -2.30 -20.57
CA LYS A 77 0.35 -1.01 -20.11
C LYS A 77 1.51 -1.17 -19.11
N TRP A 78 1.65 -2.34 -18.52
CA TRP A 78 2.65 -2.58 -17.47
C TRP A 78 4.06 -2.84 -18.03
N GLY A 79 4.21 -3.09 -19.34
CA GLY A 79 5.50 -3.32 -19.99
C GLY A 79 5.82 -2.34 -21.12
N ASP A 80 6.85 -1.50 -20.93
CA ASP A 80 7.57 -0.79 -22.00
C ASP A 80 8.57 -1.69 -22.77
N ALA A 81 8.49 -3.02 -22.62
CA ALA A 81 9.48 -3.94 -23.18
C ALA A 81 9.11 -4.36 -24.63
N PRO A 82 9.90 -3.97 -25.64
CA PRO A 82 9.53 -4.12 -27.05
C PRO A 82 9.62 -5.55 -27.62
N ASP A 83 9.92 -6.58 -26.82
CA ASP A 83 10.23 -7.91 -27.38
C ASP A 83 9.95 -9.09 -26.42
N ILE A 84 8.80 -9.05 -25.72
CA ILE A 84 8.30 -10.20 -24.95
C ILE A 84 6.99 -10.65 -25.60
N SER A 85 6.84 -11.93 -25.92
CA SER A 85 5.57 -12.44 -26.47
C SER A 85 4.41 -12.10 -25.52
N GLU A 86 3.23 -11.76 -26.09
CA GLU A 86 2.05 -11.32 -25.31
C GLU A 86 1.72 -12.27 -24.15
N LYS A 87 1.93 -13.58 -24.36
CA LYS A 87 1.72 -14.62 -23.35
C LYS A 87 2.66 -14.48 -22.14
N LYS A 88 3.95 -14.25 -22.37
CA LYS A 88 4.93 -14.12 -21.28
C LYS A 88 4.77 -12.79 -20.55
N SER A 89 4.37 -11.72 -21.23
CA SER A 89 4.01 -10.45 -20.59
C SER A 89 2.80 -10.58 -19.67
N LEU A 90 1.79 -11.37 -20.05
CA LEU A 90 0.62 -11.63 -19.23
C LEU A 90 0.97 -12.48 -18.00
N GLU A 91 1.76 -13.54 -18.18
CA GLU A 91 2.24 -14.38 -17.07
C GLU A 91 3.08 -13.57 -16.06
N ASP A 92 4.01 -12.74 -16.55
CA ASP A 92 4.84 -11.87 -15.70
C ASP A 92 4.02 -10.80 -14.97
N PHE A 93 2.99 -10.24 -15.63
CA PHE A 93 2.06 -9.31 -15.01
C PHE A 93 1.33 -9.99 -13.86
N VAL A 94 0.65 -11.12 -14.14
CA VAL A 94 -0.10 -11.90 -13.16
C VAL A 94 0.75 -12.26 -11.93
N MET A 95 1.98 -12.72 -12.15
CA MET A 95 2.89 -13.10 -11.06
C MET A 95 3.38 -11.92 -10.22
N LYS A 96 3.36 -10.69 -10.75
CA LYS A 96 3.90 -9.49 -10.05
C LYS A 96 2.83 -8.51 -9.58
N SER A 97 1.60 -8.60 -10.06
CA SER A 97 0.53 -7.66 -9.77
C SER A 97 -0.37 -8.08 -8.60
N GLY A 98 -0.08 -9.20 -7.93
CA GLY A 98 -0.86 -9.67 -6.78
C GLY A 98 -2.23 -10.26 -7.14
N ILE A 99 -2.43 -10.68 -8.39
CA ILE A 99 -3.72 -11.24 -8.83
C ILE A 99 -3.96 -12.60 -8.17
N ASP A 100 -5.09 -12.72 -7.48
CA ASP A 100 -5.50 -13.93 -6.79
C ASP A 100 -6.42 -14.82 -7.62
N LEU A 101 -7.35 -14.22 -8.38
CA LEU A 101 -8.46 -14.94 -9.01
C LEU A 101 -8.62 -14.61 -10.50
N PHE A 102 -9.10 -15.62 -11.26
CA PHE A 102 -9.54 -15.51 -12.65
C PHE A 102 -10.95 -16.07 -12.79
N GLY A 103 -11.81 -15.44 -13.60
CA GLY A 103 -13.10 -16.02 -13.96
C GLY A 103 -13.00 -17.02 -15.11
N GLU A 104 -13.44 -18.27 -14.90
CA GLU A 104 -13.52 -19.28 -15.95
C GLU A 104 -14.90 -19.97 -15.92
N THR A 105 -15.90 -19.35 -16.56
CA THR A 105 -17.30 -19.83 -16.55
C THR A 105 -17.47 -21.12 -17.34
N SER A 106 -16.60 -21.41 -18.31
CA SER A 106 -16.59 -22.68 -19.04
C SER A 106 -16.31 -23.88 -18.12
N LYS A 107 -15.50 -23.69 -17.07
CA LYS A 107 -15.25 -24.65 -15.99
C LYS A 107 -16.14 -24.42 -14.76
N LYS A 108 -17.02 -23.41 -14.81
CA LYS A 108 -17.86 -22.96 -13.70
C LYS A 108 -17.06 -22.74 -12.42
N SER A 109 -15.88 -22.13 -12.55
CA SER A 109 -14.98 -21.94 -11.42
C SER A 109 -14.33 -20.56 -11.49
N LEU A 110 -14.08 -19.98 -10.31
CA LEU A 110 -12.98 -19.03 -10.18
C LEU A 110 -11.69 -19.83 -10.03
N MET A 111 -10.62 -19.41 -10.69
CA MET A 111 -9.32 -20.05 -10.64
C MET A 111 -8.39 -19.22 -9.77
N GLY A 112 -7.98 -19.77 -8.63
CA GLY A 112 -7.07 -19.14 -7.67
C GLY A 112 -5.61 -19.37 -8.01
N ILE A 113 -4.75 -18.37 -7.87
CA ILE A 113 -3.29 -18.45 -8.06
C ILE A 113 -2.58 -18.25 -6.72
N ASP A 114 -1.60 -19.10 -6.44
CA ASP A 114 -0.74 -19.08 -5.25
C ASP A 114 -1.51 -18.86 -3.93
N MET A 115 -2.69 -19.47 -3.85
CA MET A 115 -3.60 -19.25 -2.74
C MET A 115 -4.05 -20.56 -2.12
N ILE A 116 -4.57 -20.46 -0.89
CA ILE A 116 -5.38 -21.51 -0.26
C ILE A 116 -6.83 -21.10 -0.48
N ALA A 117 -7.66 -22.00 -0.99
CA ALA A 117 -9.11 -21.86 -0.94
C ALA A 117 -9.73 -23.21 -0.60
N MET A 118 -10.62 -23.23 0.39
CA MET A 118 -11.20 -24.46 0.90
C MET A 118 -12.71 -24.30 1.07
N PRO A 119 -13.54 -25.17 0.47
CA PRO A 119 -14.99 -25.05 0.55
C PRO A 119 -15.46 -25.29 1.98
N ILE A 120 -16.43 -24.48 2.41
CA ILE A 120 -17.12 -24.60 3.69
C ILE A 120 -18.64 -24.54 3.47
N HIS A 121 -19.39 -24.96 4.49
CA HIS A 121 -20.85 -24.80 4.50
C HIS A 121 -21.26 -23.32 4.47
N ASN A 122 -22.35 -23.00 3.78
CA ASN A 122 -22.79 -21.62 3.56
C ASN A 122 -23.20 -20.91 4.86
N GLU A 123 -23.67 -21.66 5.83
CA GLU A 123 -24.04 -21.19 7.17
C GLU A 123 -22.82 -20.70 7.96
N ARG A 124 -21.59 -21.04 7.53
CA ARG A 124 -20.34 -20.57 8.14
C ARG A 124 -19.85 -19.23 7.61
N TRP A 125 -20.68 -18.50 6.85
CA TRP A 125 -20.36 -17.13 6.43
C TRP A 125 -19.98 -16.24 7.63
N ASP A 126 -20.62 -16.42 8.78
CA ASP A 126 -20.37 -15.66 10.01
C ASP A 126 -19.42 -16.36 10.99
N MET A 127 -18.59 -17.31 10.52
CA MET A 127 -17.55 -17.92 11.35
C MET A 127 -16.56 -16.85 11.86
N SER A 128 -15.89 -17.16 12.97
CA SER A 128 -14.95 -16.23 13.61
C SER A 128 -13.64 -16.08 12.81
N PRO A 129 -12.91 -14.97 13.00
CA PRO A 129 -11.54 -14.84 12.50
C PRO A 129 -10.62 -15.98 12.91
N GLU A 130 -10.72 -16.44 14.15
CA GLU A 130 -9.90 -17.52 14.69
C GLU A 130 -10.13 -18.82 13.92
N ASP A 131 -11.39 -19.15 13.62
CA ASP A 131 -11.72 -20.34 12.86
C ASP A 131 -11.13 -20.26 11.45
N VAL A 132 -11.15 -19.09 10.80
CA VAL A 132 -10.56 -18.92 9.46
C VAL A 132 -9.06 -19.16 9.50
N ILE A 133 -8.36 -18.53 10.45
CA ILE A 133 -6.92 -18.69 10.64
C ILE A 133 -6.56 -20.17 10.87
N GLU A 134 -7.29 -20.84 11.75
CA GLU A 134 -7.09 -22.26 12.05
C GLU A 134 -7.27 -23.11 10.79
N GLN A 135 -8.36 -22.92 10.05
CA GLN A 135 -8.65 -23.68 8.83
C GLN A 135 -7.55 -23.55 7.79
N VAL A 136 -7.13 -22.31 7.46
CA VAL A 136 -6.13 -22.09 6.41
C VAL A 136 -4.72 -22.49 6.85
N SER A 137 -4.41 -22.49 8.14
CA SER A 137 -3.09 -22.90 8.67
C SER A 137 -2.75 -24.37 8.41
N MET A 138 -3.75 -25.21 8.20
CA MET A 138 -3.60 -26.64 7.94
C MET A 138 -3.45 -26.97 6.44
N CYS A 139 -3.63 -25.97 5.57
CA CYS A 139 -3.64 -26.15 4.13
C CYS A 139 -2.33 -25.68 3.49
N LYS A 140 -2.07 -26.15 2.26
CA LYS A 140 -0.95 -25.69 1.42
C LYS A 140 -1.50 -24.85 0.27
N PRO A 141 -0.82 -23.74 -0.10
CA PRO A 141 -1.17 -22.99 -1.30
C PRO A 141 -1.10 -23.85 -2.55
N GLY A 142 -1.90 -23.50 -3.55
CA GLY A 142 -1.91 -24.16 -4.86
C GLY A 142 -2.03 -23.16 -6.01
N THR A 143 -1.57 -23.60 -7.18
CA THR A 143 -1.68 -22.87 -8.45
C THR A 143 -1.98 -23.85 -9.60
N PRO A 144 -3.20 -23.88 -10.17
CA PRO A 144 -4.39 -23.17 -9.71
C PRO A 144 -5.14 -23.90 -8.59
N VAL A 145 -5.95 -23.19 -7.82
CA VAL A 145 -7.00 -23.74 -6.94
C VAL A 145 -8.37 -23.45 -7.53
N ALA A 146 -9.21 -24.46 -7.74
CA ALA A 146 -10.55 -24.27 -8.30
C ALA A 146 -11.58 -23.95 -7.20
N LEU A 147 -12.16 -22.76 -7.24
CA LEU A 147 -13.34 -22.38 -6.45
C LEU A 147 -14.60 -22.65 -7.29
N SER A 148 -15.06 -23.90 -7.26
CA SER A 148 -16.17 -24.37 -8.09
C SER A 148 -17.51 -23.74 -7.67
N ALA A 149 -18.25 -23.26 -8.67
CA ALA A 149 -19.63 -22.78 -8.59
C ALA A 149 -20.65 -23.88 -8.92
N ASP A 150 -20.25 -25.16 -9.01
CA ASP A 150 -21.15 -26.24 -9.40
C ASP A 150 -22.23 -26.55 -8.35
N GLY A 151 -23.46 -26.72 -8.82
CA GLY A 151 -24.63 -27.00 -7.99
C GLY A 151 -25.33 -25.73 -7.54
N GLN A 152 -25.95 -25.78 -6.35
CA GLN A 152 -26.72 -24.65 -5.84
C GLN A 152 -25.80 -23.59 -5.23
N LEU A 153 -26.00 -22.33 -5.64
CA LEU A 153 -25.36 -21.15 -5.07
C LEU A 153 -26.15 -20.65 -3.84
N PRO A 154 -25.49 -19.99 -2.86
CA PRO A 154 -24.07 -19.61 -2.88
C PRO A 154 -23.11 -20.78 -2.64
N LYS A 155 -21.82 -20.58 -2.96
CA LYS A 155 -20.70 -21.48 -2.57
C LYS A 155 -19.70 -20.69 -1.75
N THR A 156 -19.36 -21.22 -0.57
CA THR A 156 -18.54 -20.49 0.40
C THR A 156 -17.17 -21.14 0.55
N PHE A 157 -16.14 -20.31 0.64
CA PHE A 157 -14.75 -20.72 0.80
C PHE A 157 -14.10 -19.89 1.90
N VAL A 158 -13.30 -20.53 2.75
CA VAL A 158 -12.22 -19.83 3.46
C VAL A 158 -11.03 -19.73 2.51
N PHE A 159 -10.28 -18.65 2.58
CA PHE A 159 -9.10 -18.48 1.75
C PHE A 159 -7.94 -17.78 2.45
N LYS A 160 -6.75 -17.97 1.87
CA LYS A 160 -5.55 -17.20 2.14
C LYS A 160 -4.85 -16.88 0.81
N THR A 161 -4.61 -15.60 0.52
CA THR A 161 -3.89 -15.12 -0.68
C THR A 161 -2.40 -15.43 -0.60
N GLY A 162 -1.68 -15.33 -1.73
CA GLY A 162 -0.22 -15.50 -1.76
C GLY A 162 0.51 -14.44 -0.94
N GLN A 163 -0.06 -13.24 -0.85
CA GLN A 163 0.39 -12.11 -0.04
C GLN A 163 0.09 -12.30 1.45
N GLY A 164 -0.69 -13.32 1.82
CA GLY A 164 -0.98 -13.70 3.19
C GLY A 164 -2.28 -13.15 3.77
N GLY A 165 -3.04 -12.35 3.01
CA GLY A 165 -4.38 -11.93 3.36
C GLY A 165 -5.30 -13.13 3.51
N MET A 166 -6.25 -13.06 4.44
CA MET A 166 -7.14 -14.18 4.77
C MET A 166 -8.57 -13.70 4.81
N GLY A 167 -9.52 -14.56 4.45
CA GLY A 167 -10.92 -14.15 4.44
C GLY A 167 -11.90 -15.28 4.15
N ILE A 168 -13.14 -14.87 3.94
CA ILE A 168 -14.24 -15.73 3.49
C ILE A 168 -14.78 -15.16 2.19
N LEU A 169 -14.92 -15.99 1.17
CA LEU A 169 -15.48 -15.64 -0.13
C LEU A 169 -16.73 -16.48 -0.39
N GLN A 170 -17.74 -15.86 -0.99
CA GLN A 170 -18.91 -16.53 -1.55
C GLN A 170 -19.06 -16.20 -3.02
N ILE A 171 -19.22 -17.24 -3.83
CA ILE A 171 -19.79 -17.12 -5.18
C ILE A 171 -21.30 -17.12 -4.99
N ILE A 172 -21.95 -16.00 -5.31
CA ILE A 172 -23.39 -15.81 -5.11
C ILE A 172 -24.18 -15.92 -6.42
N GLU A 173 -23.52 -15.69 -7.55
CA GLU A 173 -24.12 -15.83 -8.89
C GLU A 173 -23.06 -16.28 -9.91
N MET A 174 -23.51 -16.99 -10.95
CA MET A 174 -22.73 -17.29 -12.14
C MET A 174 -23.61 -17.19 -13.38
N GLN A 175 -23.21 -16.35 -14.33
CA GLN A 175 -23.85 -16.15 -15.62
C GLN A 175 -22.96 -16.75 -16.71
N ALA A 176 -23.23 -18.01 -17.11
CA ALA A 176 -22.44 -18.69 -18.16
C ALA A 176 -23.13 -18.71 -19.53
N GLY A 177 -24.45 -18.51 -19.58
CA GLY A 177 -25.27 -18.75 -20.78
C GLY A 177 -25.40 -17.59 -21.76
N LYS A 178 -25.06 -16.36 -21.35
CA LYS A 178 -25.14 -15.16 -22.19
C LYS A 178 -24.06 -14.16 -21.79
N ALA A 179 -23.41 -13.55 -22.77
CA ALA A 179 -22.45 -12.48 -22.56
C ALA A 179 -23.11 -11.20 -21.97
N PRO A 180 -22.41 -10.46 -21.09
CA PRO A 180 -21.09 -10.79 -20.57
C PRO A 180 -21.17 -11.92 -19.55
N ARG A 181 -20.33 -12.95 -19.74
CA ARG A 181 -20.26 -14.09 -18.82
C ARG A 181 -19.47 -13.67 -17.58
N HIS A 182 -19.94 -14.04 -16.40
CA HIS A 182 -19.32 -13.57 -15.16
C HIS A 182 -19.70 -14.40 -13.93
N PHE A 183 -19.00 -14.12 -12.84
CA PHE A 183 -19.36 -14.50 -11.47
C PHE A 183 -19.68 -13.23 -10.69
N LYS A 184 -20.73 -13.28 -9.86
CA LYS A 184 -20.90 -12.30 -8.78
C LYS A 184 -20.40 -12.95 -7.49
N ILE A 185 -19.53 -12.23 -6.78
CA ILE A 185 -18.98 -12.66 -5.51
C ILE A 185 -19.29 -11.65 -4.41
N ARG A 186 -19.26 -12.15 -3.17
CA ARG A 186 -19.06 -11.32 -1.98
C ARG A 186 -17.98 -11.90 -1.11
N TYR A 187 -17.15 -11.07 -0.49
CA TYR A 187 -16.08 -11.53 0.38
C TYR A 187 -15.83 -10.56 1.53
N LYS A 188 -15.21 -11.04 2.59
CA LYS A 188 -14.73 -10.22 3.70
C LYS A 188 -13.34 -10.67 4.11
N MET A 189 -12.45 -9.69 4.29
CA MET A 189 -11.05 -9.91 4.67
C MET A 189 -10.91 -9.80 6.18
N LEU A 190 -10.03 -10.61 6.77
CA LEU A 190 -9.50 -10.35 8.09
C LEU A 190 -8.70 -9.06 8.04
N GLN A 191 -9.09 -8.11 8.88
CA GLN A 191 -8.23 -6.97 9.15
C GLN A 191 -7.16 -7.44 10.10
N GLU A 192 -5.91 -7.04 9.88
CA GLU A 192 -4.98 -7.04 10.99
C GLU A 192 -5.60 -6.21 12.12
N PRO A 193 -5.41 -6.59 13.40
CA PRO A 193 -5.73 -5.67 14.47
C PRO A 193 -5.10 -4.35 14.07
N ALA A 194 -5.90 -3.30 13.96
CA ALA A 194 -5.38 -1.99 13.62
C ALA A 194 -4.13 -1.82 14.47
N LYS A 195 -2.95 -1.74 13.84
CA LYS A 195 -1.85 -1.08 14.52
C LYS A 195 -2.53 0.17 15.03
N ILE A 196 -2.51 0.37 16.35
CA ILE A 196 -2.81 1.67 16.90
C ILE A 196 -1.69 2.52 16.32
N ALA A 197 -1.88 2.97 15.07
CA ALA A 197 -1.16 4.07 14.51
C ALA A 197 -1.38 5.13 15.59
N PRO A 198 -0.32 5.75 16.10
CA PRO A 198 -0.49 6.99 16.83
C PRO A 198 -1.48 7.79 15.99
N VAL A 199 -2.61 8.18 16.58
CA VAL A 199 -3.52 9.10 15.91
C VAL A 199 -2.60 10.23 15.47
N GLU A 200 -2.40 10.39 14.16
CA GLU A 200 -1.67 11.52 13.62
C GLU A 200 -2.57 12.72 13.84
N VAL A 201 -2.55 13.21 15.07
CA VAL A 201 -3.04 14.53 15.40
C VAL A 201 -2.10 15.49 14.70
N PHE A 202 -2.68 16.40 13.93
CA PHE A 202 -1.94 17.55 13.44
C PHE A 202 -1.14 18.16 14.59
N GLY A 203 0.13 18.42 14.34
CA GLY A 203 0.94 19.24 15.23
C GLY A 203 0.31 20.63 15.40
N PRO A 204 0.84 21.46 16.31
CA PRO A 204 0.41 22.85 16.38
C PRO A 204 0.56 23.52 15.02
N ALA A 205 -0.39 24.39 14.66
CA ALA A 205 -0.29 25.17 13.43
C ALA A 205 1.02 25.96 13.41
N ILE A 206 1.76 25.86 12.31
CA ILE A 206 3.01 26.60 12.09
C ILE A 206 2.73 27.67 11.04
N GLU A 207 2.78 28.94 11.45
CA GLU A 207 2.66 30.08 10.54
C GLU A 207 4.04 30.56 10.09
N ARG A 208 4.20 30.81 8.78
CA ARG A 208 5.45 31.30 8.15
C ARG A 208 5.14 32.32 7.06
N VAL A 209 6.09 33.23 6.86
CA VAL A 209 6.10 34.19 5.74
C VAL A 209 7.13 33.69 4.74
N VAL A 210 6.67 33.32 3.54
CA VAL A 210 7.52 32.91 2.42
C VAL A 210 7.57 34.06 1.42
N TYR A 211 8.77 34.57 1.14
CA TYR A 211 8.97 35.72 0.27
C TYR A 211 9.02 35.32 -1.21
N GLN A 212 8.90 36.32 -2.10
CA GLN A 212 9.14 36.19 -3.53
C GLN A 212 10.50 35.53 -3.82
N GLY A 213 10.51 34.56 -4.73
CA GLY A 213 11.72 33.95 -5.28
C GLY A 213 12.65 34.98 -5.92
N GLY A 214 13.96 34.75 -5.82
CA GLY A 214 14.98 35.69 -6.31
C GLY A 214 15.31 36.87 -5.38
N THR A 215 14.56 37.05 -4.29
CA THR A 215 14.88 38.05 -3.25
C THR A 215 16.02 37.61 -2.32
N VAL A 216 16.55 38.56 -1.54
CA VAL A 216 17.55 38.27 -0.47
C VAL A 216 16.94 37.61 0.78
N HIS A 217 15.61 37.43 0.77
CA HIS A 217 14.83 36.89 1.88
C HIS A 217 14.58 35.39 1.72
N GLU A 218 14.05 34.76 2.75
CA GLU A 218 13.76 33.33 2.75
C GLU A 218 12.50 33.04 1.91
N CYS A 219 12.70 32.61 0.67
CA CYS A 219 11.65 32.37 -0.31
C CYS A 219 11.30 30.88 -0.48
N LEU A 220 11.88 29.99 0.32
CA LEU A 220 11.73 28.53 0.22
C LEU A 220 11.29 27.94 1.57
N ILE A 221 10.44 26.92 1.58
CA ILE A 221 9.89 26.29 2.79
C ILE A 221 9.93 24.76 2.73
N ASP A 222 10.26 24.15 3.88
CA ASP A 222 10.07 22.74 4.23
C ASP A 222 8.80 22.64 5.08
N PHE A 223 7.82 21.82 4.68
CA PHE A 223 6.53 21.66 5.34
C PHE A 223 6.59 20.71 6.54
N GLU A 224 7.53 19.76 6.58
CA GLU A 224 7.73 18.89 7.74
C GLU A 224 8.26 19.67 8.95
N SER A 225 9.18 20.61 8.74
CA SER A 225 9.83 21.35 9.81
C SER A 225 9.35 22.81 9.94
N GLY A 226 8.71 23.34 8.89
CA GLY A 226 8.39 24.76 8.77
C GLY A 226 9.65 25.63 8.64
N LYS A 227 10.80 25.06 8.27
CA LYS A 227 12.05 25.79 8.12
C LYS A 227 12.05 26.58 6.81
N LEU A 228 12.54 27.80 6.87
CA LEU A 228 12.66 28.69 5.72
C LEU A 228 14.12 28.72 5.22
N PHE A 229 14.28 28.81 3.90
CA PHE A 229 15.59 28.81 3.23
C PHE A 229 15.71 29.96 2.24
N LYS A 230 16.96 30.40 2.04
CA LYS A 230 17.35 31.28 0.94
C LYS A 230 17.88 30.44 -0.21
N VAL A 231 17.76 30.96 -1.43
CA VAL A 231 18.45 30.36 -2.59
C VAL A 231 19.96 30.42 -2.35
N PRO A 232 20.69 29.29 -2.41
CA PRO A 232 22.14 29.29 -2.30
C PRO A 232 22.79 30.19 -3.35
N GLU A 233 23.86 30.91 -2.99
CA GLU A 233 24.54 31.85 -3.90
C GLU A 233 24.95 31.20 -5.23
N GLY A 234 25.37 29.94 -5.19
CA GLY A 234 25.76 29.16 -6.37
C GLY A 234 24.60 28.80 -7.32
N LEU A 235 23.35 28.90 -6.86
CA LEU A 235 22.13 28.51 -7.57
C LEU A 235 21.26 29.71 -7.99
N LYS A 236 21.69 30.94 -7.69
CA LYS A 236 20.95 32.16 -8.07
C LYS A 236 20.89 32.41 -9.57
N ASP A 237 21.86 31.91 -10.35
CA ASP A 237 21.77 31.82 -11.81
C ASP A 237 21.53 30.36 -12.17
N SER A 238 20.24 29.98 -12.17
CA SER A 238 19.81 28.59 -12.33
C SER A 238 19.83 28.12 -13.79
N ARG A 239 20.16 29.00 -14.74
CA ARG A 239 20.18 28.68 -16.18
C ARG A 239 21.22 27.58 -16.45
N GLY A 240 20.75 26.40 -16.84
CA GLY A 240 21.60 25.24 -17.10
C GLY A 240 22.09 24.51 -15.85
N LYS A 241 21.52 24.80 -14.67
CA LYS A 241 21.84 24.16 -13.37
C LYS A 241 20.67 23.40 -12.77
N GLU A 242 19.73 22.96 -13.60
CA GLU A 242 18.46 22.38 -13.15
C GLU A 242 18.68 21.13 -12.30
N SER A 243 19.67 20.30 -12.65
CA SER A 243 20.02 19.11 -11.86
C SER A 243 20.60 19.45 -10.48
N GLU A 244 21.44 20.49 -10.37
CA GLU A 244 22.01 20.93 -9.09
C GLU A 244 20.93 21.50 -8.16
N VAL A 245 19.96 22.22 -8.72
CA VAL A 245 18.80 22.75 -7.98
C VAL A 245 17.94 21.61 -7.45
N LEU A 246 17.61 20.62 -8.29
CA LEU A 246 16.79 19.47 -7.87
C LEU A 246 17.49 18.61 -6.81
N GLU A 247 18.80 18.39 -6.94
CA GLU A 247 19.58 17.66 -5.95
C GLU A 247 19.61 18.41 -4.62
N TRP A 248 19.85 19.73 -4.64
CA TRP A 248 19.83 20.55 -3.43
C TRP A 248 18.46 20.56 -2.74
N VAL A 249 17.37 20.70 -3.51
CA VAL A 249 15.99 20.64 -2.97
C VAL A 249 15.73 19.30 -2.27
N LYS A 250 16.14 18.18 -2.90
CA LYS A 250 16.02 16.83 -2.33
C LYS A 250 16.85 16.64 -1.07
N GLU A 251 18.09 17.13 -1.06
CA GLU A 251 18.99 17.03 0.10
C GLU A 251 18.51 17.88 1.28
N THR A 252 17.88 19.03 1.01
CA THR A 252 17.47 19.98 2.04
C THR A 252 16.04 19.78 2.53
N GLY A 253 15.22 19.01 1.81
CA GLY A 253 13.82 18.79 2.14
C GLY A 253 12.95 20.01 1.88
N VAL A 254 13.30 20.83 0.88
CA VAL A 254 12.48 21.98 0.50
C VAL A 254 11.29 21.49 -0.32
N ASP A 255 10.09 21.96 0.02
CA ASP A 255 8.85 21.55 -0.63
C ASP A 255 8.25 22.60 -1.54
N ALA A 256 8.47 23.89 -1.25
CA ALA A 256 7.89 24.96 -2.06
C ALA A 256 8.71 26.25 -2.07
N ALA A 257 8.46 27.08 -3.09
CA ALA A 257 8.96 28.43 -3.24
C ALA A 257 7.81 29.46 -3.30
N GLY A 258 8.04 30.67 -2.83
CA GLY A 258 7.09 31.78 -2.98
C GLY A 258 7.18 32.42 -4.38
N ASP A 259 6.03 32.56 -5.04
CA ASP A 259 5.87 33.37 -6.25
C ASP A 259 4.68 34.32 -6.08
N THR A 260 4.97 35.62 -6.09
CA THR A 260 4.03 36.73 -5.96
C THR A 260 3.99 37.61 -7.21
N GLU A 261 4.86 37.34 -8.19
CA GLU A 261 5.03 38.18 -9.40
C GLU A 261 4.57 37.49 -10.69
N GLY A 262 4.33 36.17 -10.67
CA GLY A 262 3.73 35.45 -11.79
C GLY A 262 2.30 35.91 -12.15
N PRO A 263 1.75 35.42 -13.28
CA PRO A 263 0.33 35.57 -13.61
C PRO A 263 -0.56 35.25 -12.40
N ILE A 264 -1.74 35.89 -12.28
CA ILE A 264 -2.66 35.66 -11.15
C ILE A 264 -2.97 34.16 -10.93
N THR A 265 -2.89 33.35 -11.99
CA THR A 265 -3.09 31.90 -11.95
C THR A 265 -1.91 31.11 -11.37
N SER A 266 -0.74 31.72 -11.17
CA SER A 266 0.48 31.11 -10.63
C SER A 266 1.03 31.82 -9.38
N GLN A 267 0.37 32.88 -8.89
CA GLN A 267 0.72 33.52 -7.62
C GLN A 267 0.38 32.58 -6.45
N GLY A 268 1.36 32.31 -5.59
CA GLY A 268 1.21 31.47 -4.41
C GLY A 268 2.51 30.76 -4.03
N LEU A 269 2.37 29.58 -3.43
CA LEU A 269 3.48 28.66 -3.20
C LEU A 269 3.57 27.70 -4.38
N GLN A 270 4.72 27.65 -5.04
CA GLN A 270 5.02 26.69 -6.10
C GLN A 270 5.76 25.50 -5.51
N GLY A 271 5.17 24.31 -5.63
CA GLY A 271 5.71 23.08 -5.05
C GLY A 271 6.81 22.43 -5.90
N PHE A 272 7.77 21.78 -5.26
CA PHE A 272 8.75 20.90 -5.89
C PHE A 272 8.21 19.46 -5.88
N VAL A 273 7.94 18.89 -7.06
CA VAL A 273 7.47 17.50 -7.16
C VAL A 273 8.68 16.57 -7.08
N ASN A 274 8.86 15.89 -5.94
CA ASN A 274 10.04 15.06 -5.73
C ASN A 274 10.00 13.68 -6.42
N ASP A 275 8.83 13.20 -6.88
CA ASP A 275 8.70 11.98 -7.68
C ASP A 275 7.46 12.00 -8.60
N LEU A 276 7.63 11.47 -9.83
CA LEU A 276 6.69 11.24 -10.94
C LEU A 276 6.47 12.35 -12.00
N VAL A 277 6.98 12.01 -13.19
CA VAL A 277 6.62 12.48 -14.55
C VAL A 277 6.98 13.93 -14.88
N ALA A 278 7.96 14.05 -15.78
CA ALA A 278 8.46 15.27 -16.38
C ALA A 278 7.40 16.35 -16.63
N GLN A 279 7.45 17.43 -15.85
CA GLN A 279 7.14 18.76 -16.36
C GLN A 279 8.42 19.39 -16.94
N PRO A 280 8.32 20.17 -18.04
CA PRO A 280 9.50 20.72 -18.70
C PRO A 280 10.28 21.63 -17.75
N ALA A 281 11.59 21.39 -17.68
CA ALA A 281 12.53 22.07 -16.78
C ALA A 281 12.57 23.62 -16.92
N ALA A 282 11.95 24.17 -17.96
CA ALA A 282 11.96 25.59 -18.29
C ALA A 282 11.16 26.48 -17.32
N GLU A 283 10.16 25.94 -16.61
CA GLU A 283 9.34 26.74 -15.68
C GLU A 283 9.98 26.91 -14.30
N PHE A 284 10.95 26.06 -13.93
CA PHE A 284 11.61 26.12 -12.61
C PHE A 284 12.70 27.18 -12.53
N SER A 285 13.37 27.47 -13.65
CA SER A 285 14.45 28.46 -13.66
C SER A 285 13.95 29.86 -13.33
N SER A 286 12.75 30.24 -13.82
CA SER A 286 12.21 31.60 -13.67
C SER A 286 11.93 31.98 -12.22
N VAL A 287 11.44 31.06 -11.37
CA VAL A 287 11.04 31.38 -9.99
C VAL A 287 12.24 31.71 -9.11
N LEU A 288 13.38 31.06 -9.33
CA LEU A 288 14.59 31.31 -8.55
C LEU A 288 15.42 32.49 -9.06
N THR A 289 15.15 32.98 -10.28
CA THR A 289 15.95 34.02 -10.96
C THR A 289 15.21 35.33 -11.21
N SER A 290 13.92 35.43 -10.85
CA SER A 290 13.12 36.65 -11.04
C SER A 290 13.52 37.76 -10.09
#